data_AF-A0A938R4P3-F1
#
_entry.id   AF-A0A938R4P3-F1
#
_cell.length_a   1.000
_cell.length_b   1.000
_cell.length_c   1.000
_cell.angle_alpha   90.00
_cell.angle_beta   90.00
_cell.angle_gamma   90.00
#
_symmetry.space_group_name_H-M   'P 1'
#
loop_
_entity.id
_entity.type
_entity.pdbx_description
1 polymer ?
#
loop_
_entity_poly.entity_id
_entity_poly.type
_entity_poly.pdbx_seq_one_letter_code
_entity_poly.pdbx_strand_id
1 'polypeptide(L)'
;MLKIISLFLTGLLFFMLSGPVASQDWVDIKNPKELRALHSNKTFRRTYMGVPVVEHYRADGKGILISAELRIPCTWVVKGNDQVCVSDERGTNCWRYQRSKRNPDEVVRRNPEAHMNILKVEDGVPEF
;
A
#
# COMPACT_ATOMS: atom_id res chain seq x y z
N MET A 1 -56.62 -36.24 29.55
CA MET A 1 -56.81 -36.75 28.17
C MET A 1 -56.05 -35.83 27.23
N LEU A 2 -55.16 -36.42 26.45
CA LEU A 2 -54.03 -35.84 25.72
C LEU A 2 -54.48 -34.88 24.59
N LYS A 3 -53.87 -33.69 24.47
CA LYS A 3 -53.92 -32.86 23.26
C LYS A 3 -52.50 -32.76 22.68
N ILE A 4 -52.21 -33.63 21.72
CA ILE A 4 -51.07 -33.55 20.82
C ILE A 4 -51.57 -32.83 19.57
N ILE A 5 -51.25 -31.55 19.39
CA ILE A 5 -51.35 -30.90 18.07
C ILE A 5 -50.14 -29.98 17.92
N SER A 6 -49.23 -30.44 17.06
CA SER A 6 -48.34 -29.70 16.17
C SER A 6 -47.70 -28.40 16.66
N LEU A 7 -46.41 -28.46 16.98
CA LEU A 7 -45.47 -27.39 16.63
C LEU A 7 -44.11 -28.01 16.26
N PHE A 8 -44.11 -28.74 15.14
CA PHE A 8 -42.92 -28.97 14.32
C PHE A 8 -42.62 -27.66 13.57
N LEU A 9 -41.90 -26.69 14.16
CA LEU A 9 -41.30 -25.59 13.39
C LEU A 9 -40.26 -24.75 14.15
N THR A 10 -39.38 -25.38 14.94
CA THR A 10 -38.20 -24.69 15.53
C THR A 10 -36.91 -25.27 14.97
N GLY A 11 -36.85 -25.30 13.64
CA GLY A 11 -35.67 -25.72 12.88
C GLY A 11 -35.53 -24.85 11.64
N LEU A 12 -35.12 -23.59 11.83
CA LEU A 12 -34.65 -22.76 10.71
C LEU A 12 -33.43 -21.94 11.12
N LEU A 13 -32.27 -22.60 10.95
CA LEU A 13 -31.19 -22.06 10.14
C LEU A 13 -30.67 -20.66 10.52
N PHE A 14 -30.03 -20.54 11.68
CA PHE A 14 -28.99 -19.52 11.89
C PHE A 14 -27.68 -19.98 11.24
N PHE A 15 -27.68 -20.12 9.91
CA PHE A 15 -26.48 -20.41 9.13
C PHE A 15 -26.27 -19.27 8.13
N MET A 16 -25.05 -18.73 8.16
CA MET A 16 -24.38 -18.14 6.99
C MET A 16 -24.85 -16.74 6.54
N LEU A 17 -24.74 -15.75 7.41
CA LEU A 17 -24.33 -14.42 6.95
C LEU A 17 -22.89 -14.12 7.42
N SER A 18 -22.00 -15.10 7.23
CA SER A 18 -20.60 -14.79 6.97
C SER A 18 -20.52 -14.13 5.60
N GLY A 19 -20.94 -12.85 5.53
CA GLY A 19 -20.62 -12.02 4.38
C GLY A 19 -19.09 -12.04 4.20
N PRO A 20 -18.59 -12.06 2.96
CA PRO A 20 -17.15 -12.00 2.74
C PRO A 20 -16.65 -10.70 3.38
N VAL A 21 -15.91 -10.85 4.47
CA VAL A 21 -15.14 -9.76 5.07
C VAL A 21 -14.26 -9.20 3.95
N ALA A 22 -14.51 -7.95 3.58
CA ALA A 22 -13.79 -7.20 2.56
C ALA A 22 -12.31 -7.02 2.96
N SER A 23 -11.51 -8.07 2.76
CA SER A 23 -10.09 -8.14 3.15
C SER A 23 -9.15 -8.27 1.93
N GLN A 24 -9.64 -7.98 0.72
CA GLN A 24 -8.92 -8.34 -0.51
C GLN A 24 -8.70 -7.19 -1.50
N ASP A 25 -8.81 -5.93 -1.08
CA ASP A 25 -8.65 -4.77 -1.99
C ASP A 25 -7.19 -4.48 -2.36
N TRP A 26 -6.22 -5.06 -1.65
CA TRP A 26 -4.80 -4.82 -1.84
C TRP A 26 -4.08 -6.12 -2.25
N VAL A 27 -3.22 -6.02 -3.26
CA VAL A 27 -2.43 -7.16 -3.77
C VAL A 27 -0.95 -6.89 -3.52
N ASP A 28 -0.28 -7.79 -2.80
CA ASP A 28 1.16 -7.70 -2.57
C ASP A 28 1.94 -7.67 -3.89
N ILE A 29 2.96 -6.82 -3.95
CA ILE A 29 3.92 -6.79 -5.06
C ILE A 29 5.18 -7.54 -4.60
N LYS A 30 5.28 -8.82 -4.99
CA LYS A 30 6.38 -9.74 -4.60
C LYS A 30 7.38 -10.05 -5.72
N ASN A 31 7.29 -9.30 -6.82
CA ASN A 31 8.15 -9.47 -7.97
C ASN A 31 9.16 -8.30 -8.04
N PRO A 32 10.48 -8.56 -7.94
CA PRO A 32 11.50 -7.51 -8.04
C PRO A 32 11.40 -6.64 -9.28
N LYS A 33 10.98 -7.21 -10.41
CA LYS A 33 10.79 -6.46 -11.66
C LYS A 33 9.64 -5.48 -11.55
N GLU A 34 8.53 -5.89 -10.93
CA GLU A 34 7.38 -5.01 -10.67
C GLU A 34 7.74 -3.91 -9.65
N LEU A 35 8.48 -4.24 -8.59
CA LEU A 35 8.96 -3.24 -7.62
C LEU A 35 9.89 -2.21 -8.26
N ARG A 36 10.79 -2.67 -9.14
CA ARG A 36 11.66 -1.77 -9.90
C ARG A 36 10.86 -0.89 -10.86
N ALA A 37 9.87 -1.43 -11.56
CA ALA A 37 8.99 -0.65 -12.42
C ALA A 37 8.16 0.38 -11.63
N LEU A 38 7.71 0.02 -10.42
CA LEU A 38 6.98 0.91 -9.52
C LEU A 38 7.81 2.11 -9.05
N HIS A 39 9.14 2.01 -8.98
CA HIS A 39 10.01 3.12 -8.54
C HIS A 39 10.79 3.79 -9.68
N SER A 40 10.83 3.20 -10.87
CA SER A 40 11.63 3.76 -11.98
C SER A 40 10.86 4.86 -12.68
N ASN A 41 11.31 6.10 -12.52
CA ASN A 41 10.72 7.31 -13.12
C ASN A 41 9.26 7.52 -12.67
N LYS A 42 9.00 7.32 -11.37
CA LYS A 42 7.68 7.47 -10.76
C LYS A 42 7.71 8.52 -9.67
N THR A 43 6.57 9.16 -9.48
CA THR A 43 6.32 10.15 -8.44
C THR A 43 5.26 9.64 -7.49
N PHE A 44 5.56 9.65 -6.20
CA PHE A 44 4.65 9.27 -5.13
C PHE A 44 4.20 10.52 -4.38
N ARG A 45 2.90 10.66 -4.17
CA ARG A 45 2.31 11.77 -3.42
C ARG A 45 1.53 11.25 -2.23
N ARG A 46 1.65 11.94 -1.10
CA ARG A 46 0.81 11.76 0.09
C ARG A 46 0.71 13.04 0.90
N THR A 47 -0.18 13.02 1.88
CA THR A 47 -0.19 14.01 2.97
C THR A 47 0.26 13.33 4.25
N TYR A 48 1.25 13.90 4.92
CA TYR A 48 1.76 13.42 6.20
C TYR A 48 1.60 14.52 7.25
N MET A 49 0.80 14.28 8.30
CA MET A 49 0.50 15.28 9.34
C MET A 49 0.03 16.64 8.77
N GLY A 50 -0.79 16.62 7.72
CA GLY A 50 -1.28 17.83 7.04
C GLY A 50 -0.29 18.48 6.05
N VAL A 51 0.93 17.97 5.95
CA VAL A 51 1.96 18.47 5.04
C VAL A 51 2.00 17.62 3.76
N PRO A 52 1.95 18.23 2.56
CA PRO A 52 2.18 17.52 1.31
C PRO A 52 3.61 16.96 1.24
N VAL A 53 3.72 15.68 0.91
CA VAL A 53 4.99 14.99 0.67
C VAL A 53 4.99 14.45 -0.76
N VAL A 54 6.05 14.77 -1.50
CA VAL A 54 6.29 14.30 -2.86
C VAL A 54 7.62 13.57 -2.89
N GLU A 55 7.63 12.34 -3.41
CA GLU A 55 8.84 11.55 -3.59
C GLU A 55 8.96 11.21 -5.07
N HIS A 56 10.06 11.60 -5.72
CA HIS A 56 10.33 11.23 -7.10
C HIS A 56 11.55 10.32 -7.16
N TYR A 57 11.40 9.17 -7.82
CA TYR A 57 12.45 8.17 -7.96
C TYR A 57 12.77 7.94 -9.43
N ARG A 58 14.06 7.96 -9.76
CA ARG A 58 14.60 7.76 -11.11
C ARG A 58 15.04 6.31 -11.29
N ALA A 59 15.05 5.86 -12.54
CA ALA A 59 15.49 4.51 -12.88
C ALA A 59 16.95 4.19 -12.50
N ASP A 60 17.80 5.21 -12.32
CA ASP A 60 19.22 5.05 -11.93
C ASP A 60 19.43 4.83 -10.43
N GLY A 61 18.36 4.66 -9.65
CA GLY A 61 18.44 4.43 -8.21
C GLY A 61 18.57 5.71 -7.38
N LYS A 62 18.50 6.91 -8.00
CA LYS A 62 18.46 8.19 -7.28
C LYS A 62 17.02 8.71 -7.17
N GLY A 63 16.78 9.58 -6.21
CA GLY A 63 15.50 10.22 -6.01
C GLY A 63 15.60 11.50 -5.18
N ILE A 64 14.44 12.11 -4.96
CA ILE A 64 14.28 13.29 -4.12
C ILE A 64 12.97 13.17 -3.34
N LEU A 65 13.03 13.47 -2.04
CA LEU A 65 11.86 13.64 -1.19
C LEU A 65 11.67 15.12 -0.91
N ILE A 66 10.44 15.59 -1.04
CA ILE A 66 10.06 16.98 -0.85
C ILE A 66 8.95 17.05 0.19
N SER A 67 9.16 17.85 1.23
CA SER A 67 8.21 18.03 2.33
C SER A 67 8.42 19.40 2.97
N ALA A 68 7.36 20.21 3.09
CA ALA A 68 7.42 21.55 3.69
C ALA A 68 8.68 22.36 3.28
N GLU A 69 8.89 22.52 1.98
CA GLU A 69 10.03 23.21 1.34
C GLU A 69 11.40 22.51 1.39
N LEU A 70 11.58 21.50 2.24
CA LEU A 70 12.81 20.72 2.27
C LEU A 70 12.90 19.80 1.06
N ARG A 71 14.08 19.77 0.44
CA ARG A 71 14.43 18.89 -0.68
C ARG A 71 15.55 17.95 -0.24
N ILE A 72 15.21 16.69 0.01
CA ILE A 72 16.13 15.70 0.56
C ILE A 72 16.52 14.72 -0.56
N PRO A 73 17.77 14.73 -1.04
CA PRO A 73 18.23 13.74 -2.00
C PRO A 73 18.24 12.35 -1.36
N CYS A 74 17.83 11.34 -2.11
CA CYS A 74 17.82 9.96 -1.63
C CYS A 74 18.28 8.98 -2.71
N THR A 75 18.61 7.76 -2.29
CA THR A 75 18.83 6.62 -3.17
C THR A 75 17.82 5.52 -2.86
N TRP A 76 17.60 4.62 -3.82
CA TRP A 76 16.71 3.49 -3.63
C TRP A 76 17.22 2.23 -4.32
N VAL A 77 16.86 1.08 -3.74
CA VAL A 77 17.22 -0.24 -4.28
C VAL A 77 16.15 -1.27 -3.93
N VAL A 78 15.89 -2.20 -4.86
CA VAL A 78 15.09 -3.39 -4.57
C VAL A 78 15.94 -4.37 -3.77
N LYS A 79 15.47 -4.78 -2.59
CA LYS A 79 16.13 -5.74 -1.69
C LYS A 79 15.33 -7.03 -1.65
N GLY A 80 15.99 -8.15 -1.99
CA GLY A 80 15.33 -9.45 -2.01
C GLY A 80 14.17 -9.48 -3.01
N ASN A 81 13.07 -10.12 -2.63
CA ASN A 81 11.93 -10.36 -3.53
C ASN A 81 10.79 -9.34 -3.39
N ASP A 82 10.64 -8.70 -2.23
CA ASP A 82 9.42 -7.99 -1.85
C ASP A 82 9.65 -6.62 -1.20
N GLN A 83 10.89 -6.12 -1.16
CA GLN A 83 11.21 -4.85 -0.50
C GLN A 83 11.87 -3.84 -1.44
N VAL A 84 11.58 -2.56 -1.21
CA VAL A 84 12.37 -1.43 -1.70
C VAL A 84 12.89 -0.65 -0.51
N CYS A 85 14.21 -0.48 -0.45
CA CYS A 85 14.87 0.33 0.56
C CYS A 85 15.21 1.69 -0.02
N VAL A 86 14.87 2.75 0.72
CA VAL A 86 15.18 4.14 0.41
C VAL A 86 16.12 4.66 1.47
N SER A 87 17.22 5.28 1.05
CA SER A 87 18.27 5.81 1.92
C SER A 87 18.43 7.31 1.71
N ASP A 88 18.54 8.06 2.80
CA ASP A 88 18.91 9.47 2.81
C ASP A 88 19.90 9.74 3.95
N GLU A 89 20.23 11.01 4.22
CA GLU A 89 21.16 11.40 5.28
C GLU A 89 20.72 10.98 6.70
N ARG A 90 19.42 10.70 6.91
CA ARG A 90 18.84 10.30 8.19
C ARG A 90 18.84 8.79 8.40
N GLY A 91 19.10 8.01 7.35
CA GLY A 91 19.16 6.55 7.43
C GLY A 91 18.47 5.84 6.27
N THR A 92 18.18 4.55 6.47
CA THR A 92 17.57 3.68 5.44
C THR A 92 16.27 3.08 5.94
N ASN A 93 15.21 3.22 5.15
CA ASN A 93 13.90 2.62 5.40
C ASN A 93 13.54 1.63 4.30
N CYS A 94 13.21 0.39 4.68
CA CYS A 94 12.78 -0.64 3.74
C CYS A 94 11.27 -0.87 3.81
N TRP A 95 10.63 -0.90 2.66
CA TRP A 95 9.18 -0.94 2.51
C TRP A 95 8.73 -2.11 1.65
N ARG A 96 7.64 -2.75 2.06
CA ARG A 96 6.87 -3.68 1.23
C ARG A 96 5.68 -2.94 0.61
N TYR A 97 5.31 -3.30 -0.61
CA TYR A 97 4.27 -2.61 -1.37
C TYR A 97 3.09 -3.51 -1.70
N GLN A 98 1.92 -2.88 -1.76
CA GLN A 98 0.70 -3.48 -2.29
C GLN A 98 0.03 -2.50 -3.26
N ARG A 99 -0.55 -3.01 -4.34
CA ARG A 99 -1.37 -2.22 -5.27
C ARG A 99 -2.85 -2.36 -4.94
N SER A 100 -3.62 -1.29 -5.12
CA SER A 100 -5.07 -1.34 -5.02
C SER A 100 -5.66 -2.07 -6.23
N LYS A 101 -6.66 -2.93 -5.99
CA LYS A 101 -7.46 -3.54 -7.07
C LYS A 101 -8.46 -2.58 -7.69
N ARG A 102 -8.81 -1.50 -6.97
CA ARG A 102 -9.83 -0.53 -7.38
C ARG A 102 -9.24 0.70 -8.05
N ASN A 103 -8.06 1.12 -7.62
CA ASN A 103 -7.38 2.29 -8.14
C ASN A 103 -5.93 1.92 -8.51
N PRO A 104 -5.61 1.76 -9.80
CA PRO A 104 -4.27 1.35 -10.22
C PRO A 104 -3.17 2.36 -9.85
N ASP A 105 -3.55 3.62 -9.62
CA ASP A 105 -2.63 4.70 -9.25
C ASP A 105 -2.40 4.78 -7.73
N GLU A 106 -2.99 3.88 -6.94
CA GLU A 106 -2.78 3.83 -5.50
C GLU A 106 -1.97 2.61 -5.07
N VAL A 107 -0.99 2.87 -4.23
CA VAL A 107 -0.23 1.84 -3.54
C VAL A 107 -0.22 2.09 -2.04
N VAL A 108 -0.19 1.00 -1.29
CA VAL A 108 0.16 1.02 0.13
C VAL A 108 1.59 0.56 0.27
N ARG A 109 2.38 1.29 1.08
CA ARG A 109 3.68 0.81 1.55
C ARG A 109 3.71 0.61 3.05
N ARG A 110 4.41 -0.42 3.51
CA ARG A 110 4.57 -0.76 4.93
C ARG A 110 6.01 -1.03 5.30
N ASN A 111 6.50 -0.45 6.40
CA ASN A 111 7.80 -0.79 6.97
C ASN A 111 7.64 -1.88 8.05
N PRO A 112 8.75 -2.48 8.55
CA PRO A 112 8.70 -3.46 9.64
C PRO A 112 8.12 -2.92 10.95
N GLU A 113 8.17 -1.60 11.17
CA GLU A 113 7.60 -0.90 12.33
C GLU A 113 6.09 -0.63 12.19
N ALA A 114 5.45 -1.24 11.20
CA ALA A 114 4.01 -1.13 10.91
C ALA A 114 3.51 0.26 10.51
N HIS A 115 4.39 1.20 10.14
CA HIS A 115 3.97 2.43 9.48
C HIS A 115 3.40 2.11 8.11
N MET A 116 2.14 2.49 7.89
CA MET A 116 1.41 2.26 6.65
C MET A 116 1.11 3.60 5.98
N ASN A 117 1.51 3.74 4.72
CA ASN A 117 1.22 4.94 3.92
C ASN A 117 0.46 4.53 2.67
N ILE A 118 -0.68 5.18 2.42
CA ILE A 118 -1.33 5.17 1.11
C ILE A 118 -0.69 6.28 0.28
N LEU A 119 -0.26 5.96 -0.93
CA LEU A 119 0.44 6.84 -1.85
C LEU A 119 -0.31 6.85 -3.18
N LYS A 120 -0.48 8.03 -3.77
CA LYS A 120 -0.82 8.15 -5.18
C LYS A 120 0.47 8.08 -6.00
N VAL A 121 0.49 7.32 -7.07
CA VAL A 121 1.63 7.10 -7.96
C VAL A 121 1.32 7.71 -9.32
N GLU A 122 2.25 8.51 -9.82
CA GLU A 122 2.15 9.20 -11.11
C GLU A 122 3.42 8.94 -11.91
N ASP A 123 3.28 8.95 -13.23
CA ASP A 123 4.40 8.75 -14.16
C ASP A 123 5.17 10.05 -14.37
N GLY A 124 6.50 9.94 -14.45
CA GLY A 124 7.36 11.06 -14.81
C GLY A 124 7.85 11.89 -13.63
N VAL A 125 8.46 13.02 -13.97
CA VAL A 125 9.04 14.00 -13.04
C VAL A 125 7.91 14.94 -12.59
N PRO A 126 7.75 15.21 -11.28
CA PRO A 126 6.70 16.11 -10.83
C PRO A 126 6.96 17.53 -11.35
N GLU A 127 5.89 18.19 -11.80
CA GLU A 127 5.89 19.64 -11.98
C GLU A 127 5.93 20.30 -10.59
N PHE A 128 6.81 21.29 -10.43
CA PHE A 128 7.05 22.01 -9.19
C PHE A 128 6.61 23.46 -9.31
#